data_AF-X1QI79-F1
#
_entry.id   AF-X1QI79-F1
#
_cell.length_a   1.000
_cell.length_b   1.000
_cell.length_c   1.000
_cell.angle_alpha   90.00
_cell.angle_beta   90.00
_cell.angle_gamma   90.00
#
_symmetry.space_group_name_H-M   'P 1'
#
loop_
_entity.id
_entity.type
_entity.pdbx_description
1 polymer ?
#
loop_
_entity_poly.entity_id
_entity_poly.type
_entity_poly.pdbx_seq_one_letter_code
_entity_poly.pdbx_strand_id
1 'polypeptide(L)'
;LAGVINTGGTPSTIAPYSSNFLIQCAAGTTTYGIRVGTGNTPVAIDDYALETPIEEGVGADKMEHLVCTVADYVVAAPSCSFVASRTIANNSGDSITVKEAGIYMYMNPTYGCGVRDVLGTPQVVPNGGSITIDWTIQVTV
;
A
#
# COMPACT_ATOMS: atom_id res chain seq x y z
N LEU A 1 -8.18 -18.41 -9.03
CA LEU A 1 -6.86 -17.88 -9.40
C LEU A 1 -5.81 -18.76 -8.74
N ALA A 2 -5.06 -19.55 -9.52
CA ALA A 2 -3.94 -20.34 -9.01
C ALA A 2 -2.63 -19.57 -9.25
N GLY A 3 -1.66 -19.73 -8.36
CA GLY A 3 -0.32 -19.15 -8.53
C GLY A 3 -0.18 -17.69 -8.09
N VAL A 4 -1.13 -17.14 -7.31
CA VAL A 4 -0.97 -15.81 -6.72
C VAL A 4 0.06 -15.90 -5.61
N ILE A 5 1.12 -15.09 -5.67
CA ILE A 5 2.13 -15.02 -4.60
C ILE A 5 1.60 -14.09 -3.51
N ASN A 6 1.53 -14.60 -2.28
CA ASN A 6 1.11 -13.78 -1.14
C ASN A 6 2.25 -12.87 -0.64
N THR A 7 1.94 -11.97 0.29
CA THR A 7 2.93 -11.03 0.84
C THR A 7 4.10 -11.67 1.58
N GLY A 8 4.03 -12.98 1.86
CA GLY A 8 5.11 -13.79 2.43
C GLY A 8 5.91 -14.58 1.40
N GLY A 9 5.65 -14.40 0.09
CA GLY A 9 6.36 -15.09 -0.98
C GLY A 9 5.83 -16.49 -1.29
N THR A 10 4.68 -16.89 -0.73
CA THR A 10 4.14 -18.25 -0.89
C THR A 10 3.02 -18.28 -1.94
N PRO A 11 3.06 -19.19 -2.93
CA PRO A 11 1.96 -19.41 -3.85
C PRO A 11 0.66 -19.79 -3.12
N SER A 12 -0.43 -19.15 -3.51
CA SER A 12 -1.75 -19.30 -2.91
C SER A 12 -2.81 -19.50 -4.00
N THR A 13 -3.80 -20.33 -3.69
CA THR A 13 -4.98 -20.54 -4.54
C THR A 13 -6.15 -19.77 -3.96
N ILE A 14 -6.76 -18.93 -4.79
CA ILE A 14 -7.84 -18.04 -4.40
C ILE A 14 -9.08 -18.42 -5.22
N ALA A 15 -10.19 -18.70 -4.56
CA ALA A 15 -11.43 -19.03 -5.26
C ALA A 15 -11.99 -17.80 -5.99
N PRO A 16 -12.54 -17.94 -7.21
CA PRO A 16 -13.04 -16.80 -7.98
C PRO A 16 -14.26 -16.12 -7.33
N TYR A 17 -14.97 -16.81 -6.44
CA TYR A 17 -16.12 -16.31 -5.70
C TYR A 17 -15.77 -15.77 -4.30
N SER A 18 -14.49 -15.76 -3.91
CA SER A 18 -14.04 -15.20 -2.64
C SER A 18 -14.08 -13.66 -2.64
N SER A 19 -14.07 -13.07 -1.44
CA SER A 19 -13.76 -11.64 -1.26
C SER A 19 -12.33 -11.38 -1.75
N ASN A 20 -12.21 -10.52 -2.77
CA ASN A 20 -10.94 -10.14 -3.38
C ASN A 20 -10.86 -8.63 -3.52
N PHE A 21 -9.64 -8.10 -3.67
CA PHE A 21 -9.39 -6.66 -3.90
C PHE A 21 -9.91 -5.73 -2.80
N LEU A 22 -10.05 -6.21 -1.56
CA LEU A 22 -10.39 -5.33 -0.45
C LEU A 22 -9.16 -4.53 -0.01
N ILE A 23 -9.22 -3.20 -0.17
CA ILE A 23 -8.12 -2.26 0.13
C ILE A 23 -8.46 -1.34 1.32
N GLN A 24 -9.74 -0.96 1.48
CA GLN A 24 -10.16 -0.13 2.61
C GLN A 24 -9.92 -0.85 3.94
N CYS A 25 -9.17 -0.23 4.84
CA CYS A 25 -8.78 -0.86 6.11
C CYS A 25 -8.80 0.15 7.28
N ALA A 26 -8.95 -0.37 8.50
CA ALA A 26 -8.88 0.44 9.71
C ALA A 26 -7.45 0.96 9.97
N ALA A 27 -7.34 2.00 10.81
CA ALA A 27 -6.06 2.45 11.33
C ALA A 27 -5.31 1.31 12.03
N GLY A 28 -3.97 1.34 12.00
CA GLY A 28 -3.10 0.30 12.53
C GLY A 28 -3.01 -0.99 11.71
N THR A 29 -3.80 -1.12 10.64
CA THR A 29 -3.78 -2.34 9.80
C THR A 29 -2.62 -2.27 8.80
N THR A 30 -1.73 -3.26 8.80
CA THR A 30 -0.59 -3.38 7.87
C THR A 30 -0.61 -4.67 7.03
N THR A 31 -1.67 -5.48 7.13
CA THR A 31 -1.84 -6.68 6.30
C THR A 31 -2.47 -6.38 4.93
N TYR A 32 -3.24 -5.29 4.84
CA TYR A 32 -3.83 -4.74 3.62
C TYR A 32 -4.03 -3.22 3.74
N GLY A 33 -4.43 -2.57 2.64
CA GLY A 33 -4.43 -1.13 2.48
C GLY A 33 -3.12 -0.60 1.92
N ILE A 34 -2.97 0.72 1.88
CA ILE A 34 -1.72 1.34 1.43
C ILE A 34 -0.65 1.20 2.51
N ARG A 35 0.57 0.88 2.10
CA ARG A 35 1.78 0.87 2.94
C ARG A 35 2.90 1.68 2.30
N VAL A 36 3.84 2.09 3.14
CA VAL A 36 5.08 2.77 2.75
C VAL A 36 6.30 2.02 3.28
N GLY A 37 7.45 2.22 2.64
CA GLY A 37 8.70 1.56 2.96
C GLY A 37 9.92 2.44 2.73
N THR A 38 11.08 1.94 3.17
CA THR A 38 12.40 2.58 3.00
C THR A 38 13.26 1.91 1.92
N GLY A 39 12.75 0.85 1.28
CA GLY A 39 13.40 0.15 0.19
C GLY A 39 13.54 1.01 -1.06
N ASN A 40 14.55 0.71 -1.85
CA ASN A 40 14.92 1.48 -3.06
C ASN A 40 15.31 0.59 -4.23
N THR A 41 15.14 -0.73 -4.11
CA THR A 41 15.29 -1.66 -5.22
C THR A 41 14.24 -1.33 -6.30
N PRO A 42 14.65 -1.14 -7.57
CA PRO A 42 13.72 -0.85 -8.65
C PRO A 42 12.58 -1.86 -8.72
N VAL A 43 11.38 -1.37 -9.05
CA VAL A 43 10.17 -2.20 -9.16
C VAL A 43 10.40 -3.33 -10.16
N ALA A 44 10.07 -4.55 -9.75
CA ALA A 44 9.98 -5.71 -10.61
C ALA A 44 8.52 -6.13 -10.81
N ILE A 45 8.20 -6.70 -11.98
CA ILE A 45 6.82 -7.08 -12.31
C ILE A 45 6.29 -8.23 -11.44
N ASP A 46 7.18 -8.98 -10.82
CA ASP A 46 6.91 -10.12 -9.94
C ASP A 46 7.09 -9.78 -8.44
N ASP A 47 7.23 -8.49 -8.10
CA ASP A 47 7.23 -8.04 -6.72
C ASP A 47 5.92 -8.41 -6.01
N TYR A 48 6.04 -9.03 -4.83
CA TYR A 48 4.91 -9.50 -4.03
C TYR A 48 4.74 -8.74 -2.70
N ALA A 49 5.68 -7.84 -2.39
CA ALA A 49 5.71 -6.99 -1.20
C ALA A 49 6.65 -5.79 -1.43
N LEU A 50 6.56 -4.77 -0.58
CA LEU A 50 7.63 -3.76 -0.42
C LEU A 50 8.92 -4.45 0.01
N GLU A 51 10.06 -3.89 -0.41
CA GLU A 51 11.38 -4.44 -0.03
C GLU A 51 11.66 -4.24 1.45
N THR A 52 11.38 -3.05 1.97
CA THR A 52 11.53 -2.74 3.40
C THR A 52 10.32 -1.95 3.88
N PRO A 53 9.19 -2.63 4.17
CA PRO A 53 8.01 -1.99 4.72
C PRO A 53 8.33 -1.31 6.05
N ILE A 54 7.78 -0.10 6.27
CA ILE A 54 7.80 0.56 7.58
C ILE A 54 6.70 -0.07 8.44
N GLU A 55 7.05 -0.48 9.66
CA GLU A 55 6.12 -1.15 10.57
C GLU A 55 5.22 -0.17 11.31
N GLU A 56 4.07 -0.66 11.78
CA GLU A 56 3.10 0.14 12.52
C GLU A 56 3.63 0.55 13.90
N GLY A 57 3.45 1.83 14.22
CA GLY A 57 3.51 2.35 15.59
C GLY A 57 4.37 3.61 15.74
N VAL A 58 4.71 3.91 17.00
CA VAL A 58 5.39 5.15 17.43
C VAL A 58 6.83 4.91 17.91
N GLY A 59 7.34 3.68 17.77
CA GLY A 59 8.74 3.37 18.12
C GLY A 59 9.72 3.89 17.06
N ALA A 60 11.02 3.80 17.36
CA ALA A 60 12.07 4.07 16.38
C ALA A 60 11.83 3.30 15.07
N ASP A 61 12.00 4.00 13.95
CA ASP A 61 11.79 3.48 12.58
C ASP A 61 10.38 2.96 12.28
N LYS A 62 9.37 3.37 13.06
CA LYS A 62 7.96 3.04 12.85
C LYS A 62 7.12 4.26 12.50
N MET A 63 6.03 4.04 11.80
CA MET A 63 5.05 5.07 11.51
C MET A 63 3.64 4.56 11.73
N GLU A 64 2.74 5.43 12.13
CA GLU A 64 1.33 5.12 12.37
C GLU A 64 0.55 5.21 11.05
N HIS A 65 0.01 4.08 10.61
CA HIS A 65 -0.79 3.97 9.41
C HIS A 65 -2.26 4.24 9.77
N LEU A 66 -2.76 5.42 9.40
CA LEU A 66 -4.14 5.81 9.69
C LEU A 66 -5.14 5.01 8.84
N VAL A 67 -6.42 5.38 8.84
CA VAL A 67 -7.44 4.68 8.05
C VAL A 67 -7.09 4.76 6.56
N CYS A 68 -7.14 3.63 5.86
CA CYS A 68 -7.07 3.59 4.40
C CYS A 68 -8.49 3.68 3.84
N THR A 69 -8.75 4.65 2.99
CA THR A 69 -10.06 4.92 2.41
C THR A 69 -10.07 4.67 0.91
N VAL A 70 -11.24 4.39 0.35
CA VAL A 70 -11.45 4.30 -1.10
C VAL A 70 -12.61 5.23 -1.44
N ALA A 71 -12.36 6.19 -2.33
CA ALA A 71 -13.36 7.14 -2.77
C ALA A 71 -14.32 6.50 -3.79
N ASP A 72 -15.48 7.13 -4.00
CA ASP A 72 -16.36 6.81 -5.11
C ASP A 72 -15.65 7.00 -6.45
N TYR A 73 -16.08 6.25 -7.47
CA TYR A 73 -15.53 6.38 -8.81
C TYR A 73 -16.00 7.68 -9.48
N VAL A 74 -15.15 8.21 -10.34
CA VAL A 74 -15.38 9.40 -11.17
C VAL A 74 -15.23 9.00 -12.63
N VAL A 75 -16.22 9.34 -13.45
CA VAL A 75 -16.16 9.18 -14.90
C VAL A 75 -15.86 10.54 -15.53
N ALA A 76 -14.72 10.63 -16.19
CA ALA A 76 -14.29 11.78 -16.97
C ALA A 76 -13.79 11.27 -18.32
N ALA A 77 -14.70 11.16 -19.29
CA ALA A 77 -14.43 10.51 -20.57
C ALA A 77 -13.13 11.03 -21.23
N PRO A 78 -12.27 10.13 -21.75
CA PRO A 78 -12.45 8.69 -21.94
C PRO A 78 -12.08 7.80 -20.72
N SER A 79 -11.93 8.38 -19.53
CA SER A 79 -11.43 7.68 -18.35
C SER A 79 -12.49 7.46 -17.27
N CYS A 80 -12.31 6.38 -16.48
CA CYS A 80 -13.00 6.14 -15.22
C CYS A 80 -11.95 5.79 -14.17
N SER A 81 -12.02 6.44 -13.01
CA SER A 81 -11.02 6.28 -11.95
C SER A 81 -11.62 6.36 -10.56
N PHE A 82 -10.91 5.83 -9.58
CA PHE A 82 -11.15 6.10 -8.16
C PHE A 82 -9.81 6.23 -7.43
N VAL A 83 -9.83 6.84 -6.24
CA VAL A 83 -8.63 7.05 -5.43
C VAL A 83 -8.71 6.20 -4.17
N ALA A 84 -7.67 5.43 -3.90
CA ALA A 84 -7.38 4.90 -2.58
C ALA A 84 -6.43 5.87 -1.87
N SER A 85 -6.76 6.27 -0.63
CA SER A 85 -5.98 7.26 0.11
C SER A 85 -5.65 6.79 1.52
N ARG A 86 -4.41 7.02 1.96
CA ARG A 86 -3.98 6.77 3.33
C ARG A 86 -2.93 7.76 3.78
N THR A 87 -3.14 8.35 4.95
CA THR A 87 -2.13 9.12 5.67
C THR A 87 -1.34 8.21 6.60
N ILE A 88 -0.02 8.37 6.62
CA ILE A 88 0.91 7.70 7.52
C ILE A 88 1.69 8.76 8.32
N ALA A 89 1.57 8.73 9.65
CA ALA A 89 2.15 9.72 10.55
C ALA A 89 3.44 9.21 11.19
N ASN A 90 4.45 10.07 11.28
CA ASN A 90 5.71 9.76 11.95
C ASN A 90 5.73 10.38 13.35
N ASN A 91 5.56 9.56 14.37
CA ASN A 91 5.76 9.94 15.78
C ASN A 91 6.88 9.11 16.44
N SER A 92 7.89 8.72 15.65
CA SER A 92 8.96 7.79 16.06
C SER A 92 10.07 8.43 16.92
N GLY A 93 10.11 9.75 17.02
CA GLY A 93 11.19 10.50 17.67
C GLY A 93 12.26 11.06 16.71
N ASP A 94 12.37 10.53 15.48
CA ASP A 94 13.32 10.97 14.46
C ASP A 94 12.66 11.11 13.09
N SER A 95 13.36 11.67 12.09
CA SER A 95 12.88 11.73 10.70
C SER A 95 13.03 10.38 10.01
N ILE A 96 12.00 9.95 9.26
CA ILE A 96 12.03 8.73 8.45
C ILE A 96 11.95 9.10 6.97
N THR A 97 12.82 8.51 6.13
CA THR A 97 12.80 8.73 4.68
C THR A 97 12.02 7.62 3.98
N VAL A 98 10.82 7.95 3.51
CA VAL A 98 9.98 7.05 2.71
C VAL A 98 10.46 7.04 1.25
N LYS A 99 10.60 5.85 0.68
CA LYS A 99 11.15 5.64 -0.66
C LYS A 99 10.29 4.77 -1.56
N GLU A 100 9.39 3.98 -0.99
CA GLU A 100 8.47 3.13 -1.74
C GLU A 100 7.09 3.15 -1.12
N ALA A 101 6.09 2.85 -1.94
CA ALA A 101 4.71 2.67 -1.52
C ALA A 101 4.08 1.50 -2.27
N GLY A 102 3.02 0.92 -1.71
CA GLY A 102 2.28 -0.15 -2.36
C GLY A 102 0.86 -0.29 -1.85
N ILE A 103 0.00 -0.90 -2.67
CA ILE A 103 -1.35 -1.30 -2.26
C ILE A 103 -1.35 -2.77 -1.93
N TYR A 104 -1.64 -3.08 -0.67
CA TYR A 104 -1.87 -4.44 -0.21
C TYR A 104 -3.36 -4.72 -0.20
N MET A 105 -3.75 -5.90 -0.65
CA MET A 105 -5.15 -6.29 -0.82
C MET A 105 -5.43 -7.53 0.00
N TYR A 106 -6.58 -7.54 0.67
CA TYR A 106 -7.13 -8.78 1.20
C TYR A 106 -7.77 -9.59 0.07
N MET A 107 -7.39 -10.86 -0.02
CA MET A 107 -7.86 -11.83 -1.00
C MET A 107 -8.09 -13.18 -0.30
N ASN A 108 -9.29 -13.42 0.22
CA ASN A 108 -9.59 -14.55 1.11
C ASN A 108 -9.10 -15.90 0.55
N PRO A 109 -8.23 -16.64 1.28
CA PRO A 109 -7.85 -16.49 2.70
C PRO A 109 -6.50 -15.79 2.95
N THR A 110 -5.97 -15.07 1.97
CA THR A 110 -4.62 -14.50 1.97
C THR A 110 -4.59 -13.00 1.70
N TYR A 111 -3.39 -12.46 1.58
CA TYR A 111 -3.10 -11.07 1.25
C TYR A 111 -2.08 -11.02 0.12
N GLY A 112 -2.08 -9.95 -0.66
CA GLY A 112 -1.09 -9.76 -1.73
C GLY A 112 -0.84 -8.30 -2.02
N CYS A 113 0.31 -8.01 -2.61
CA CYS A 113 0.64 -6.70 -3.14
C CYS A 113 0.05 -6.59 -4.55
N GLY A 114 -0.89 -5.66 -4.75
CA GLY A 114 -1.49 -5.40 -6.05
C GLY A 114 -0.63 -4.50 -6.93
N VAL A 115 0.16 -3.63 -6.30
CA VAL A 115 1.10 -2.74 -6.96
C VAL A 115 2.14 -2.25 -5.95
N ARG A 116 3.36 -2.08 -6.43
CA ARG A 116 4.48 -1.44 -5.72
C ARG A 116 5.07 -0.36 -6.61
N ASP A 117 5.47 0.75 -6.00
CA ASP A 117 6.18 1.82 -6.68
C ASP A 117 7.34 2.34 -5.83
N VAL A 118 8.42 2.75 -6.49
CA VAL A 118 9.57 3.42 -5.88
C VAL A 118 9.46 4.91 -6.21
N LEU A 119 9.39 5.74 -5.18
CA LEU A 119 9.23 7.18 -5.34
C LEU A 119 10.45 7.74 -6.08
N GLY A 120 10.21 8.40 -7.22
CA GLY A 120 11.26 9.06 -8.00
C GLY A 120 12.03 10.13 -7.21
N THR A 121 11.48 10.60 -6.10
CA THR A 121 12.19 11.40 -5.09
C THR A 121 11.82 10.90 -3.70
N PRO A 122 12.78 10.40 -2.89
CA PRO A 122 12.56 10.06 -1.50
C PRO A 122 11.93 11.20 -0.69
N GLN A 123 10.97 10.87 0.17
CA GLN A 123 10.24 11.84 0.98
C GLN A 123 10.67 11.71 2.43
N VAL A 124 11.29 12.76 2.98
CA VAL A 124 11.62 12.83 4.40
C VAL A 124 10.38 13.26 5.18
N VAL A 125 9.93 12.42 6.10
CA VAL A 125 8.84 12.72 7.03
C VAL A 125 9.46 13.01 8.40
N PRO A 126 9.48 14.26 8.87
CA PRO A 126 9.98 14.60 10.21
C PRO A 126 9.15 13.94 11.31
N ASN A 127 9.72 13.83 12.52
CA ASN A 127 8.94 13.52 13.71
C ASN A 127 7.83 14.58 13.93
N GLY A 128 6.62 14.12 14.26
CA GLY A 128 5.39 14.93 14.29
C GLY A 128 4.79 15.22 12.91
N GLY A 129 5.43 14.78 11.82
CA GLY A 129 4.96 14.96 10.45
C GLY A 129 4.14 13.78 9.93
N SER A 130 3.68 13.88 8.68
CA SER A 130 3.00 12.79 7.99
C SER A 130 3.24 12.83 6.48
N ILE A 131 3.01 11.70 5.82
CA ILE A 131 2.89 11.58 4.36
C ILE A 131 1.51 11.04 4.03
N THR A 132 0.87 11.59 2.99
CA THR A 132 -0.39 11.04 2.46
C THR A 132 -0.10 10.46 1.09
N ILE A 133 -0.50 9.22 0.88
CA ILE A 133 -0.41 8.53 -0.39
C ILE A 133 -1.82 8.47 -0.98
N ASP A 134 -1.98 9.12 -2.13
CA ASP A 134 -3.18 9.04 -2.97
C ASP A 134 -2.86 8.20 -4.20
N TRP A 135 -3.46 7.02 -4.28
CA TRP A 135 -3.28 6.10 -5.39
C TRP A 135 -4.50 6.13 -6.30
N THR A 136 -4.30 6.61 -7.53
CA THR A 136 -5.36 6.62 -8.55
C THR A 136 -5.34 5.31 -9.32
N ILE A 137 -6.47 4.60 -9.31
CA ILE A 137 -6.70 3.43 -10.16
C ILE A 137 -7.63 3.86 -11.27
N GLN A 138 -7.14 3.79 -12.51
CA GLN A 138 -7.84 4.33 -13.68
C GLN A 138 -7.83 3.34 -14.84
N VAL A 139 -8.96 3.27 -15.54
CA VAL A 139 -9.06 2.71 -16.89
C VAL A 139 -9.33 3.86 -17.88
N THR A 140 -8.77 3.75 -19.08
CA THR A 140 -9.00 4.70 -20.19
C THR A 140 -9.24 3.90 -21.46
N VAL A 141 -10.23 4.32 -22.26
CA VAL A 141 -10.56 3.70 -23.56
C VAL A 141 -9.98 4.45 -24.74
#